data_AF-A0A1I0W9N2-F1
#
_entry.id   AF-A0A1I0W9N2-F1
#
_cell.length_a   1.000
_cell.length_b   1.000
_cell.length_c   1.000
_cell.angle_alpha   90.00
_cell.angle_beta   90.00
_cell.angle_gamma   90.00
#
_symmetry.space_group_name_H-M   'P 1'
#
loop_
_entity.id
_entity.type
_entity.pdbx_description
1 polymer ?
#
loop_
_entity_poly.entity_id
_entity_poly.type
_entity_poly.pdbx_seq_one_letter_code
_entity_poly.pdbx_strand_id
1 'polypeptide(L)'
;MCGRITQTREARAYAKKVGWSEVDYRDRDWHPDWNMPPGRNPFVLHLLGGKPAIDSVHWGYHPKWAVERKLPMMINARLEKAATGAACLSLGG
;
A
#
# COMPACT_ATOMS: atom_id res chain seq x y z
N MET A 1 8.61 -10.94 -8.43
CA MET A 1 7.49 -10.70 -7.47
C MET A 1 8.11 -10.48 -6.11
N CYS A 2 7.64 -9.48 -5.36
CA CYS A 2 8.16 -9.17 -4.02
C CYS A 2 7.09 -9.53 -3.00
N GLY A 3 7.45 -10.29 -1.97
CA GLY A 3 6.53 -10.78 -0.94
C GLY A 3 6.96 -10.42 0.48
N ARG A 4 7.93 -9.52 0.62
CA ARG A 4 8.45 -8.98 1.90
C ARG A 4 9.09 -7.62 1.66
N ILE A 5 9.03 -6.75 2.67
CA ILE A 5 9.74 -5.46 2.68
C ILE A 5 10.39 -5.18 4.04
N THR A 6 11.34 -4.26 4.05
CA THR A 6 11.91 -3.68 5.27
C THR A 6 11.40 -2.26 5.42
N GLN A 7 10.75 -1.95 6.54
CA GLN A 7 10.27 -0.62 6.88
C GLN A 7 10.62 -0.33 8.35
N THR A 8 11.77 0.32 8.55
CA THR A 8 12.37 0.53 9.88
C THR A 8 12.42 1.98 10.31
N ARG A 9 11.94 2.90 9.48
CA ARG A 9 11.96 4.34 9.73
C ARG A 9 10.54 4.83 10.00
N GLU A 10 10.41 5.91 10.75
CA GLU A 10 9.12 6.57 10.97
C GLU A 10 8.64 7.28 9.70
N ALA A 11 7.33 7.51 9.60
CA ALA A 11 6.70 8.13 8.43
C ALA A 11 7.38 9.45 8.02
N ARG A 12 7.78 10.30 8.99
CA ARG A 12 8.48 11.57 8.75
C ARG A 12 9.78 11.43 7.95
N ALA A 13 10.49 10.32 8.13
CA ALA A 13 11.75 10.10 7.41
C ALA A 13 11.49 9.85 5.92
N TYR A 14 10.40 9.16 5.60
CA TYR A 14 9.96 8.94 4.23
C TYR A 14 9.42 10.23 3.60
N ALA A 15 8.59 11.00 4.33
CA ALA A 15 8.11 12.31 3.88
C ALA A 15 9.27 13.26 3.53
N LYS A 16 10.26 13.37 4.43
CA LYS A 16 11.47 14.17 4.18
C LYS A 16 12.24 13.68 2.95
N LYS A 17 12.33 12.37 2.74
CA LYS A 17 13.05 11.78 1.61
C LYS A 17 12.39 12.08 0.27
N VAL A 18 11.06 12.20 0.22
CA VAL A 18 10.30 12.60 -0.98
C VAL A 18 10.10 14.11 -1.11
N GLY A 19 10.64 14.90 -0.18
CA GLY A 19 10.58 16.36 -0.21
C GLY A 19 9.24 16.96 0.24
N TRP A 20 8.44 16.22 1.01
CA TRP A 20 7.18 16.74 1.55
C TRP A 20 7.37 17.39 2.91
N SER A 21 6.83 18.61 3.05
CA SER A 21 6.89 19.42 4.29
C SER A 21 5.56 19.42 5.06
N GLU A 22 4.44 19.50 4.34
CA GLU A 22 3.08 19.47 4.91
C GLU A 22 2.42 18.15 4.56
N VAL A 23 2.42 17.22 5.52
CA VAL A 23 1.93 15.85 5.34
C VAL A 23 0.93 15.54 6.44
N ASP A 24 -0.21 14.97 6.05
CA ASP A 24 -1.13 14.35 7.00
C ASP A 24 -0.65 12.94 7.36
N TYR A 25 -0.13 12.79 8.58
CA TYR A 25 0.38 11.52 9.10
C TYR A 25 -0.74 10.75 9.78
N ARG A 26 -1.12 9.62 9.17
CA ARG A 26 -2.12 8.67 9.65
C ARG A 26 -1.50 7.30 9.86
N ASP A 27 -0.25 7.30 10.34
CA ASP A 27 0.51 6.11 10.70
C ASP A 27 0.07 5.55 12.04
N ARG A 28 -0.61 4.41 12.01
CA ARG A 28 -1.04 3.67 13.21
C ARG A 28 -0.12 2.50 13.49
N ASP A 29 0.13 2.26 14.78
CA ASP A 29 0.83 1.08 15.33
C ASP A 29 2.19 0.80 14.69
N TRP A 30 2.92 1.86 14.34
CA TRP A 30 4.24 1.72 13.72
C TRP A 30 5.27 1.16 14.71
N HIS A 31 6.04 0.21 14.21
CA HIS A 31 7.29 -0.23 14.81
C HIS A 31 8.27 -0.58 13.68
N PRO A 32 9.59 -0.53 13.92
CA PRO A 32 10.55 -1.03 12.96
C PRO A 32 10.26 -2.50 12.61
N ASP A 33 10.22 -2.82 11.31
CA ASP A 33 10.06 -4.18 10.82
C ASP A 33 11.08 -4.47 9.71
N TRP A 34 11.86 -5.53 9.91
CA TRP A 34 12.92 -5.94 8.97
C TRP A 34 12.43 -6.95 7.93
N ASN A 35 11.25 -7.54 8.12
CA ASN A 35 10.76 -8.65 7.31
C ASN A 35 9.22 -8.63 7.17
N MET A 36 8.64 -7.46 6.94
CA MET A 36 7.19 -7.25 6.93
C MET A 36 6.53 -8.10 5.83
N PRO A 37 5.62 -9.04 6.17
CA PRO A 37 4.90 -9.85 5.18
C PRO A 37 3.61 -9.17 4.68
N PRO A 38 2.97 -9.70 3.62
CA PRO A 38 1.63 -9.32 3.23
C PRO A 38 0.63 -9.55 4.35
N GLY A 39 -0.47 -8.82 4.32
CA GLY A 39 -1.48 -8.80 5.39
C GLY A 39 -1.18 -7.82 6.53
N ARG A 40 0.04 -7.27 6.60
CA ARG A 40 0.40 -6.15 7.49
C ARG A 40 -0.03 -4.81 6.88
N ASN A 41 0.14 -3.73 7.65
CA ASN A 41 -0.24 -2.38 7.25
C ASN A 41 1.01 -1.49 7.06
N PRO A 42 1.81 -1.66 5.99
CA PRO A 42 2.93 -0.76 5.70
C PRO A 42 2.45 0.66 5.43
N PHE A 43 3.37 1.61 5.54
CA PHE A 43 3.14 2.98 5.09
C PHE A 43 2.96 3.08 3.58
N VAL A 44 1.90 3.77 3.18
CA VAL A 44 1.61 4.20 1.81
C VAL A 44 1.61 5.72 1.76
N LEU A 45 2.46 6.27 0.90
CA LEU A 45 2.53 7.70 0.60
C LEU A 45 1.60 7.98 -0.59
N HIS A 46 0.71 8.97 -0.48
CA HIS A 46 -0.21 9.32 -1.57
C HIS A 46 -0.57 10.81 -1.63
N LEU A 47 -1.13 11.24 -2.76
CA LEU A 47 -1.59 12.62 -3.06
C LEU A 47 -3.08 12.63 -3.43
N LEU A 48 -3.93 12.05 -2.59
CA LEU A 48 -5.37 12.02 -2.88
C LEU A 48 -5.96 13.40 -2.60
N GLY A 49 -6.70 13.95 -3.56
CA GLY A 49 -7.20 15.32 -3.48
C GLY A 49 -6.10 16.39 -3.48
N GLY A 50 -4.91 16.08 -3.99
CA GLY A 50 -3.78 17.00 -4.07
C GLY A 50 -3.05 17.24 -2.74
N LYS A 51 -3.43 16.55 -1.66
CA LYS A 51 -2.81 16.68 -0.34
C LYS A 51 -1.89 15.50 -0.03
N PRO A 52 -0.62 15.74 0.35
CA PRO A 52 0.26 14.68 0.80
C PRO A 52 -0.24 14.03 2.08
N ALA A 53 -0.32 12.70 2.08
CA ALA A 53 -0.62 11.94 3.28
C ALA A 53 0.15 10.62 3.31
N ILE A 54 0.34 10.11 4.54
CA ILE A 54 0.93 8.81 4.79
C ILE A 54 -0.01 8.00 5.68
N ASP A 55 -0.46 6.85 5.18
CA ASP A 55 -1.36 5.94 5.91
C ASP A 55 -0.72 4.58 6.12
N SER A 56 -1.07 3.93 7.24
CA SER A 56 -0.88 2.48 7.38
C SER A 56 -2.01 1.75 6.63
N VAL A 57 -1.73 1.15 5.47
CA VAL A 57 -2.73 0.51 4.60
C VAL A 57 -2.47 -0.99 4.49
N HIS A 58 -3.54 -1.79 4.56
CA HIS A 58 -3.45 -3.26 4.43
C HIS A 58 -2.79 -3.68 3.12
N TRP A 59 -1.69 -4.43 3.22
CA TRP A 59 -1.01 -5.01 2.07
C TRP A 59 -1.71 -6.29 1.62
N GLY A 60 -2.73 -6.09 0.79
CA GLY A 60 -3.49 -7.15 0.17
C GLY A 60 -4.75 -6.58 -0.48
N TYR A 61 -5.09 -7.08 -1.67
CA TYR A 61 -6.31 -6.70 -2.35
C TYR A 61 -7.13 -7.94 -2.69
N HIS A 62 -8.36 -7.98 -2.18
CA HIS A 62 -9.27 -9.11 -2.34
C HIS A 62 -10.69 -8.61 -2.61
N PRO A 63 -11.00 -8.21 -3.85
CA PRO A 63 -12.33 -7.70 -4.18
C PRO A 63 -13.38 -8.81 -4.08
N LYS A 64 -14.63 -8.43 -3.78
CA LYS A 64 -15.73 -9.37 -3.49
C LYS A 64 -15.87 -10.46 -4.57
N TRP A 65 -15.83 -10.10 -5.85
CA TRP A 65 -15.93 -11.05 -6.96
C TRP A 65 -14.79 -12.10 -6.97
N ALA A 66 -13.59 -11.72 -6.51
CA ALA A 66 -12.45 -12.63 -6.43
C ALA A 66 -12.59 -13.58 -5.23
N VAL A 67 -13.14 -13.10 -4.11
CA VAL A 67 -13.51 -13.92 -2.95
C VAL A 67 -14.55 -14.97 -3.34
N GLU A 68 -15.62 -14.56 -4.01
CA GLU A 68 -16.70 -15.45 -4.48
C GLU A 68 -16.16 -16.53 -5.44
N ARG A 69 -15.17 -16.19 -6.27
CA ARG A 69 -14.47 -17.12 -7.17
C ARG A 69 -13.35 -17.93 -6.51
N LYS A 70 -13.15 -17.79 -5.19
CA LYS A 70 -12.08 -18.46 -4.42
C LYS A 70 -10.67 -18.22 -4.97
N LEU A 71 -10.45 -17.04 -5.56
CA LEU A 71 -9.12 -16.64 -6.02
C LEU A 71 -8.27 -16.18 -4.82
N PRO A 72 -6.94 -16.40 -4.86
CA PRO A 72 -6.06 -15.95 -3.78
C PRO A 72 -6.02 -14.42 -3.71
N MET A 73 -5.77 -13.90 -2.51
CA MET A 73 -5.54 -12.47 -2.28
C MET A 73 -4.33 -11.99 -3.09
N MET A 74 -4.50 -10.85 -3.76
CA MET A 74 -3.47 -10.26 -4.61
C MET A 74 -2.59 -9.32 -3.79
N ILE A 75 -1.29 -9.50 -3.88
CA ILE A 75 -0.28 -8.70 -3.15
C ILE A 75 0.66 -7.93 -4.10
N ASN A 76 0.60 -8.24 -5.40
CA ASN A 76 1.38 -7.63 -6.47
C ASN A 76 0.47 -7.43 -7.69
N ALA A 77 0.72 -6.38 -8.47
CA ALA A 77 0.17 -6.19 -9.80
C ALA A 77 1.30 -6.16 -10.82
N ARG A 78 1.15 -6.88 -11.93
CA ARG A 78 2.09 -6.79 -13.07
C ARG A 78 1.83 -5.50 -13.82
N LEU A 79 2.89 -4.74 -14.12
CA LEU A 79 2.78 -3.42 -14.75
C LEU A 79 2.01 -3.49 -16.08
N GLU A 80 2.25 -4.53 -16.87
CA GLU A 80 1.62 -4.77 -18.18
C GLU A 80 0.10 -4.99 -18.08
N LYS A 81 -0.39 -5.38 -16.91
CA LYS A 81 -1.81 -5.64 -16.64
C LYS A 81 -2.42 -4.68 -15.62
N ALA A 82 -1.65 -3.73 -15.08
CA ALA A 82 -2.13 -2.82 -14.06
C ALA A 82 -3.27 -1.91 -14.57
N ALA A 83 -3.24 -1.52 -15.85
CA ALA A 83 -4.28 -0.66 -16.43
C ALA A 83 -5.48 -1.43 -17.02
N THR A 84 -5.37 -2.76 -17.21
CA THR A 84 -6.37 -3.54 -17.97
C THR A 84 -6.89 -4.76 -17.23
N GLY A 85 -6.24 -5.18 -16.15
CA GLY A 85 -6.63 -6.32 -15.35
C GLY A 85 -7.86 -6.01 -14.51
N ALA A 86 -8.82 -6.93 -14.48
CA ALA A 86 -10.09 -6.77 -13.76
C ALA A 86 -9.91 -6.38 -12.29
N ALA A 87 -8.89 -6.93 -11.60
CA ALA A 87 -8.60 -6.58 -10.22
C ALA A 87 -8.04 -5.16 -10.04
N CYS A 88 -7.23 -4.67 -10.99
CA CYS A 88 -6.68 -3.32 -10.86
C CYS A 88 -7.70 -2.26 -11.26
N LEU A 89 -8.56 -2.56 -12.23
CA LEU A 89 -9.68 -1.70 -12.61
C LEU A 89 -10.68 -1.51 -11.47
N SER A 90 -10.86 -2.51 -10.60
CA SER A 90 -11.74 -2.39 -9.44
C SER A 90 -11.15 -1.58 -8.27
N LEU A 91 -9.94 -1.01 -8.40
CA LEU A 91 -9.36 -0.11 -7.40
C LEU A 91 -9.86 1.34 -7.50
N GLY A 92 -10.42 1.73 -8.66
CA GLY A 92 -10.91 3.10 -8.93
C GLY A 92 -12.42 3.27 -8.78
N GLY A 93 -13.11 2.28 -8.21
CA GLY A 93 -14.56 2.29 -7.98
C GLY A 93 -14.93 2.76 -6.58
#